data_AF-A0A1M7HWF5-F1
#
_entry.id   AF-A0A1M7HWF5-F1
#
_cell.length_a   1.000
_cell.length_b   1.000
_cell.length_c   1.000
_cell.angle_alpha   90.00
_cell.angle_beta   90.00
_cell.angle_gamma   90.00
#
_symmetry.space_group_name_H-M   'P 1'
#
loop_
_entity.id
_entity.type
_entity.pdbx_description
1 polymer ?
#
loop_
_entity_poly.entity_id
_entity_poly.type
_entity_poly.pdbx_seq_one_letter_code
_entity_poly.pdbx_strand_id
1 'polypeptide(L)'
;MSKKLIGCWILFFFCLMMQSCKNYYYLKHTPAIKNEDGNNTHTLKFAHETIPFTTYADYHYNTVNKKYIFFTTKEVSRILNSKFKKPFNEQFLFMYTNMSIYNNLLGFYYEGISLEDVKKSYDRMPDVDLGNGALYTYRSEKFNVVDIYRKSEGGVIRFVNLNNPDEEDSQNKKFHREVNTLFFNLNSNLWDKSAVDFQ
;
A
#
# COMPACT_ATOMS: atom_id res chain seq x y z
N MET A 1 -22.32 1.00 43.45
CA MET A 1 -21.54 1.85 42.52
C MET A 1 -22.32 3.15 42.29
N SER A 2 -21.74 4.32 42.56
CA SER A 2 -22.49 5.59 42.44
C SER A 2 -22.83 5.88 40.96
N LYS A 3 -24.03 6.40 40.69
CA LYS A 3 -24.47 6.76 39.32
C LYS A 3 -23.49 7.71 38.61
N LYS A 4 -22.73 8.51 39.39
CA LYS A 4 -21.68 9.41 38.91
C LYS A 4 -20.44 8.66 38.38
N LEU A 5 -20.08 7.52 39.00
CA LEU A 5 -18.96 6.69 38.53
C LEU A 5 -19.27 6.08 37.16
N ILE A 6 -20.49 5.57 36.96
CA ILE A 6 -20.92 4.94 35.71
C ILE A 6 -20.87 5.94 34.54
N GLY A 7 -21.28 7.20 34.78
CA GLY A 7 -21.18 8.26 33.78
C GLY A 7 -19.74 8.56 33.35
N CYS A 8 -18.80 8.62 34.30
CA CYS A 8 -17.37 8.80 33.98
C CYS A 8 -16.79 7.63 33.17
N TRP A 9 -17.16 6.39 33.50
CA TRP A 9 -16.68 5.21 32.76
C TRP A 9 -17.19 5.18 31.31
N ILE A 10 -18.44 5.56 31.07
CA ILE A 10 -19.00 5.65 29.70
C ILE A 10 -18.32 6.76 28.91
N LEU A 11 -18.08 7.92 29.51
CA LEU A 11 -17.39 9.04 28.86
C LEU A 11 -15.94 8.67 28.51
N PHE A 12 -15.24 7.98 29.42
CA PHE A 12 -13.86 7.52 29.21
C PHE A 12 -13.78 6.47 28.10
N PHE A 13 -14.73 5.53 28.03
CA PHE A 13 -14.84 4.56 26.92
C PHE A 13 -15.13 5.25 25.57
N PHE A 14 -15.98 6.28 25.54
CA PHE A 14 -16.22 7.06 24.34
C PHE A 14 -14.98 7.84 23.89
N CYS A 15 -14.23 8.44 24.82
CA CYS A 15 -12.97 9.11 24.51
C CYS A 15 -11.89 8.14 23.98
N LEU A 16 -11.80 6.93 24.53
CA LEU A 16 -10.89 5.89 24.05
C LEU A 16 -11.26 5.40 22.63
N MET A 17 -12.55 5.29 22.33
CA MET A 17 -13.04 4.95 20.98
C MET A 17 -12.71 6.04 19.94
N MET A 18 -12.68 7.31 20.36
CA MET A 18 -12.29 8.43 19.49
C MET A 18 -10.78 8.57 19.29
N GLN A 19 -9.94 7.91 20.09
CA GLN A 19 -8.49 7.88 19.89
C GLN A 19 -8.05 6.91 18.78
N SER A 20 -8.94 6.06 18.25
CA SER A 20 -8.65 5.19 17.10
C SER A 20 -8.63 5.91 15.74
N CYS A 21 -8.27 7.19 15.73
CA CYS A 21 -7.91 7.93 14.52
C CYS A 21 -6.51 7.48 14.07
N LYS A 22 -6.41 6.28 13.47
CA LYS A 22 -5.19 5.88 12.75
C LYS A 22 -5.05 6.77 11.53
N ASN A 23 -4.34 7.89 11.67
CA ASN A 23 -3.92 8.68 10.52
C ASN A 23 -2.88 7.86 9.75
N TYR A 24 -3.21 7.43 8.54
CA TYR A 24 -2.33 6.64 7.67
C TYR A 24 -1.19 7.45 7.04
N TYR A 25 -0.99 8.70 7.47
CA TYR A 25 0.06 9.58 6.95
C TYR A 25 1.28 9.50 7.88
N TYR A 26 2.06 8.45 7.79
CA TYR A 26 3.36 8.38 8.48
C TYR A 26 4.46 7.98 7.50
N LEU A 27 5.17 8.99 7.02
CA LEU A 27 6.24 8.90 6.04
C LEU A 27 7.57 9.03 6.78
N LYS A 28 8.37 7.95 6.88
CA LYS A 28 9.71 8.03 7.48
C LYS A 28 10.73 7.45 6.52
N HIS A 29 11.48 8.35 5.88
CA HIS A 29 12.21 7.97 4.69
C HIS A 29 13.38 8.91 4.39
N THR A 30 14.25 8.47 3.48
CA THR A 30 15.40 9.24 3.00
C THR A 30 15.06 10.06 1.76
N PRO A 31 15.79 11.16 1.49
CA PRO A 31 15.67 11.91 0.23
C PRO A 31 15.91 11.01 -1.00
N ALA A 32 15.24 11.31 -2.11
CA ALA A 32 15.45 10.61 -3.37
C ALA A 32 16.78 11.01 -4.03
N ILE A 33 17.37 10.08 -4.79
CA ILE A 33 18.50 10.33 -5.66
C ILE A 33 18.02 10.11 -7.10
N LYS A 34 18.39 10.99 -8.04
CA LYS A 34 18.04 10.80 -9.44
C LYS A 34 18.92 9.73 -10.08
N ASN A 35 18.31 8.81 -10.82
CA ASN A 35 19.03 7.86 -11.65
C ASN A 35 19.43 8.49 -13.01
N GLU A 36 20.11 7.72 -13.86
CA GLU A 36 20.59 8.17 -15.18
C GLU A 36 19.45 8.63 -16.12
N ASP A 37 18.26 8.03 -15.98
CA ASP A 37 17.05 8.38 -16.75
C ASP A 37 16.29 9.60 -16.17
N GLY A 38 16.78 10.18 -15.07
CA GLY A 38 16.13 11.30 -14.37
C GLY A 38 14.97 10.89 -13.46
N ASN A 39 14.71 9.59 -13.30
CA ASN A 39 13.74 9.03 -12.35
C ASN A 39 14.25 9.13 -10.91
N ASN A 40 13.33 9.14 -9.95
CA ASN A 40 13.66 9.25 -8.53
C ASN A 40 13.83 7.87 -7.90
N THR A 41 15.00 7.55 -7.38
CA THR A 41 15.23 6.34 -6.59
C THR A 41 15.16 6.66 -5.10
N HIS A 42 14.26 5.98 -4.41
CA HIS A 42 14.06 6.07 -2.97
C HIS A 42 14.61 4.83 -2.28
N THR A 43 15.23 5.02 -1.13
CA THR A 43 15.66 3.91 -0.27
C THR A 43 14.54 3.62 0.73
N LEU A 44 13.72 2.62 0.43
CA LEU A 44 12.63 2.18 1.30
C LEU A 44 13.20 1.29 2.42
N LYS A 45 12.82 1.56 3.66
CA LYS A 45 13.23 0.75 4.80
C LYS A 45 12.01 0.04 5.40
N PHE A 46 12.03 -1.28 5.38
CA PHE A 46 11.04 -2.15 5.99
C PHE A 46 11.77 -3.11 6.93
N ALA A 47 11.58 -2.95 8.23
CA ALA A 47 12.35 -3.60 9.28
C ALA A 47 13.85 -3.39 9.12
N HIS A 48 14.58 -4.49 9.01
CA HIS A 48 16.02 -4.51 8.79
C HIS A 48 16.37 -4.52 7.29
N GLU A 49 15.39 -4.73 6.41
CA GLU A 49 15.59 -4.71 4.96
C GLU A 49 15.55 -3.27 4.42
N THR A 50 16.40 -3.03 3.43
CA THR A 50 16.45 -1.77 2.69
C THR A 50 16.32 -2.07 1.21
N ILE A 51 15.37 -1.42 0.54
CA ILE A 51 15.00 -1.68 -0.85
C ILE A 51 15.19 -0.39 -1.66
N PRO A 52 16.03 -0.38 -2.71
CA PRO A 52 16.00 0.68 -3.70
C PRO A 52 14.70 0.57 -4.51
N PHE A 53 13.93 1.65 -4.55
CA PHE A 53 12.66 1.72 -5.25
C PHE A 53 12.62 2.94 -6.15
N THR A 54 12.60 2.70 -7.46
CA THR A 54 12.64 3.75 -8.49
C THR A 54 11.23 4.12 -8.92
N THR A 55 10.96 5.42 -9.00
CA THR A 55 9.66 5.99 -9.32
C THR A 55 9.83 7.02 -10.42
N TYR A 56 8.74 7.33 -11.13
CA TYR A 56 8.78 8.45 -12.07
C TYR A 56 9.08 9.77 -11.35
N ALA A 57 9.66 10.71 -12.09
CA ALA A 57 10.06 12.01 -11.56
C ALA A 57 8.89 12.83 -10.96
N ASP A 58 7.65 12.55 -11.35
CA ASP A 58 6.42 13.23 -10.93
C ASP A 58 5.76 12.60 -9.69
N TYR A 59 6.28 11.49 -9.17
CA TYR A 59 5.87 10.96 -7.89
C TYR A 59 6.33 11.86 -6.75
N HIS A 60 5.40 12.10 -5.84
CA HIS A 60 5.60 12.84 -4.62
C HIS A 60 5.62 11.93 -3.41
N TYR A 61 6.49 12.34 -2.52
CA TYR A 61 6.87 11.65 -1.31
C TYR A 61 7.11 12.68 -0.23
N ASN A 62 6.80 12.35 1.03
CA ASN A 62 6.93 13.24 2.20
C ASN A 62 6.08 14.53 2.20
N THR A 63 5.53 14.95 1.08
CA THR A 63 4.50 15.99 0.99
C THR A 63 3.14 15.30 0.96
N VAL A 64 2.11 15.89 1.58
CA VAL A 64 0.74 15.38 1.50
C VAL A 64 -0.11 16.46 0.85
N ASN A 65 -0.53 16.23 -0.40
CA ASN A 65 -1.52 17.08 -1.06
C ASN A 65 -2.84 16.32 -1.17
N LYS A 66 -3.81 16.70 -0.32
CA LYS A 66 -5.13 16.04 -0.22
C LYS A 66 -5.89 16.00 -1.55
N LYS A 67 -5.60 16.89 -2.49
CA LYS A 67 -6.21 16.88 -3.83
C LYS A 67 -5.91 15.59 -4.60
N TYR A 68 -4.76 14.97 -4.35
CA TYR A 68 -4.29 13.76 -5.04
C TYR A 68 -4.41 12.51 -4.16
N ILE A 69 -5.31 12.55 -3.17
CA ILE A 69 -5.62 11.43 -2.29
C ILE A 69 -7.05 11.00 -2.57
N PHE A 70 -7.21 9.81 -3.13
CA PHE A 70 -8.51 9.35 -3.65
C PHE A 70 -9.34 8.59 -2.61
N PHE A 71 -8.75 8.34 -1.44
CA PHE A 71 -9.31 7.55 -0.36
C PHE A 71 -9.43 8.30 0.97
N THR A 72 -10.29 7.76 1.82
CA THR A 72 -10.41 8.10 3.23
C THR A 72 -9.72 7.04 4.09
N THR A 73 -9.39 7.42 5.32
CA THR A 73 -8.92 6.52 6.37
C THR A 73 -9.82 5.28 6.53
N LYS A 74 -11.14 5.47 6.45
CA LYS A 74 -12.12 4.38 6.61
C LYS A 74 -12.03 3.38 5.47
N GLU A 75 -11.91 3.86 4.24
CA GLU A 75 -11.80 3.02 3.04
C GLU A 75 -10.50 2.21 3.07
N VAL A 76 -9.36 2.83 3.37
CA VAL A 76 -8.08 2.10 3.51
C VAL A 76 -8.14 1.08 4.64
N SER A 77 -8.72 1.43 5.79
CA SER A 77 -8.90 0.48 6.88
C SER A 77 -9.70 -0.76 6.46
N ARG A 78 -10.77 -0.57 5.68
CA ARG A 78 -11.54 -1.70 5.15
C ARG A 78 -10.73 -2.54 4.16
N ILE A 79 -10.02 -1.90 3.22
CA ILE A 79 -9.15 -2.59 2.26
C ILE A 79 -8.12 -3.46 2.99
N LEU A 80 -7.45 -2.88 3.97
CA LEU A 80 -6.46 -3.58 4.80
C LEU A 80 -7.04 -4.79 5.50
N ASN A 81 -8.21 -4.65 6.12
CA ASN A 81 -8.84 -5.70 6.92
C ASN A 81 -9.69 -6.69 6.11
N SER A 82 -9.91 -6.46 4.82
CA SER A 82 -10.82 -7.29 4.02
C SER A 82 -10.19 -8.61 3.60
N LYS A 83 -8.94 -8.57 3.13
CA LYS A 83 -8.21 -9.75 2.62
C LYS A 83 -7.16 -10.27 3.59
N PHE A 84 -6.46 -9.38 4.30
CA PHE A 84 -5.36 -9.77 5.17
C PHE A 84 -5.40 -9.04 6.52
N LYS A 85 -6.02 -9.67 7.53
CA LYS A 85 -6.39 -9.07 8.83
C LYS A 85 -5.26 -8.97 9.86
N LYS A 86 -4.00 -9.03 9.44
CA LYS A 86 -2.88 -8.86 10.38
C LYS A 86 -2.60 -7.38 10.60
N PRO A 87 -2.30 -6.95 11.83
CA PRO A 87 -1.73 -5.63 12.05
C PRO A 87 -0.32 -5.60 11.43
N PHE A 88 0.04 -4.47 10.83
CA PHE A 88 1.42 -4.20 10.45
C PHE A 88 2.17 -3.64 11.67
N ASN A 89 3.44 -4.00 11.81
CA ASN A 89 4.27 -3.54 12.93
C ASN A 89 5.11 -2.32 12.57
N GLU A 90 5.25 -2.03 11.28
CA GLU A 90 6.17 -1.00 10.79
C GLU A 90 5.55 -0.03 9.78
N GLN A 91 6.36 0.97 9.46
CA GLN A 91 6.01 2.16 8.70
C GLN A 91 5.31 1.87 7.40
N PHE A 92 4.52 2.87 7.02
CA PHE A 92 3.70 2.82 5.86
C PHE A 92 4.23 3.78 4.78
N LEU A 93 4.56 3.26 3.61
CA LEU A 93 4.86 4.04 2.41
C LEU A 93 3.57 4.70 1.90
N PHE A 94 3.61 6.00 1.60
CA PHE A 94 2.55 6.68 0.85
C PHE A 94 3.13 7.47 -0.31
N MET A 95 2.53 7.28 -1.49
CA MET A 95 2.96 7.88 -2.75
C MET A 95 1.75 8.29 -3.59
N TYR A 96 1.86 9.46 -4.21
CA TYR A 96 0.92 9.96 -5.22
C TYR A 96 1.71 10.75 -6.26
N THR A 97 1.10 11.06 -7.39
CA THR A 97 1.70 11.87 -8.46
C THR A 97 0.89 13.15 -8.65
N ASN A 98 1.58 14.24 -9.02
CA ASN A 98 0.94 15.53 -9.31
C ASN A 98 0.33 15.58 -10.71
N MET A 99 0.77 14.71 -11.63
CA MET A 99 0.45 14.74 -13.06
C MET A 99 -0.38 13.54 -13.50
N SER A 100 -0.21 12.40 -12.86
CA SER A 100 -0.89 11.16 -13.15
C SER A 100 -1.90 10.90 -12.03
N ILE A 101 -3.17 11.12 -12.34
CA ILE A 101 -4.25 10.94 -11.36
C ILE A 101 -4.72 9.49 -11.34
N TYR A 102 -3.88 8.50 -11.68
CA TYR A 102 -4.34 7.13 -11.87
C TYR A 102 -4.21 6.26 -10.64
N ASN A 103 -3.23 6.52 -9.76
CA ASN A 103 -3.02 5.70 -8.58
C ASN A 103 -2.61 6.47 -7.32
N ASN A 104 -2.96 5.89 -6.17
CA ASN A 104 -2.23 6.11 -4.93
C ASN A 104 -1.55 4.80 -4.56
N LEU A 105 -0.30 4.86 -4.14
CA LEU A 105 0.46 3.70 -3.69
C LEU A 105 0.71 3.79 -2.19
N LEU A 106 0.38 2.68 -1.54
CA LEU A 106 0.42 2.43 -0.11
C LEU A 106 1.40 1.26 0.11
N GLY A 107 2.31 1.26 1.09
CA GLY A 107 3.19 0.10 1.36
C GLY A 107 3.36 -0.24 2.84
N PHE A 108 3.15 -1.47 3.25
CA PHE A 108 3.14 -1.92 4.66
C PHE A 108 4.13 -3.09 4.87
N TYR A 109 4.64 -3.24 6.08
CA TYR A 109 5.39 -4.44 6.49
C TYR A 109 4.67 -5.23 7.57
N TYR A 110 4.54 -6.54 7.34
CA TYR A 110 3.93 -7.50 8.25
C TYR A 110 4.98 -8.48 8.74
N GLU A 111 5.45 -8.25 9.96
CA GLU A 111 6.43 -9.09 10.64
C GLU A 111 5.86 -10.47 10.99
N GLY A 112 6.69 -11.51 10.91
CA GLY A 112 6.37 -12.88 11.27
C GLY A 112 5.37 -13.56 10.32
N ILE A 113 5.07 -12.94 9.18
CA ILE A 113 4.14 -13.45 8.16
C ILE A 113 4.92 -14.03 7.00
N SER A 114 4.54 -15.23 6.56
CA SER A 114 5.04 -15.82 5.31
C SER A 114 4.18 -15.43 4.10
N LEU A 115 4.76 -15.52 2.90
CA LEU A 115 4.00 -15.31 1.66
C LEU A 115 2.88 -16.34 1.49
N GLU A 116 3.06 -17.54 2.04
CA GLU A 116 2.12 -18.64 2.06
C GLU A 116 0.91 -18.33 2.95
N ASP A 117 1.11 -17.66 4.08
CA ASP A 117 0.02 -17.17 4.93
C ASP A 117 -0.82 -16.11 4.20
N VAL A 118 -0.16 -15.23 3.44
CA VAL A 118 -0.86 -14.27 2.57
C VAL A 118 -1.68 -15.01 1.51
N LYS A 119 -1.07 -15.96 0.78
CA LYS A 119 -1.78 -16.74 -0.26
C LYS A 119 -3.03 -17.44 0.29
N LYS A 120 -2.92 -18.05 1.47
CA LYS A 120 -4.07 -18.69 2.17
C LYS A 120 -5.18 -17.70 2.53
N SER A 121 -4.85 -16.44 2.84
CA SER A 121 -5.84 -15.44 3.25
C SER A 121 -6.77 -14.97 2.13
N TYR A 122 -6.37 -15.12 0.87
CA TYR A 122 -7.16 -14.71 -0.29
C TYR A 122 -8.16 -15.76 -0.76
N ASP A 123 -8.05 -17.01 -0.28
CA ASP A 123 -8.89 -18.15 -0.66
C ASP A 123 -8.93 -18.39 -2.20
N ARG A 124 -7.86 -18.02 -2.89
CA ARG A 124 -7.65 -18.21 -4.33
C ARG A 124 -6.17 -18.11 -4.68
N MET A 125 -5.81 -18.57 -5.87
CA MET A 125 -4.48 -18.36 -6.42
C MET A 125 -4.24 -16.87 -6.72
N PRO A 126 -2.98 -16.39 -6.64
CA PRO A 126 -2.63 -15.05 -7.07
C PRO A 126 -2.89 -14.86 -8.56
N ASP A 127 -3.20 -13.63 -8.96
CA ASP A 127 -3.36 -13.30 -10.37
C ASP A 127 -2.00 -13.34 -11.09
N VAL A 128 -0.91 -13.03 -10.37
CA VAL A 128 0.45 -13.20 -10.85
C VAL A 128 1.35 -13.77 -9.74
N ASP A 129 2.09 -14.83 -10.05
CA ASP A 129 3.15 -15.37 -9.18
C ASP A 129 4.50 -14.76 -9.56
N LEU A 130 5.09 -14.00 -8.63
CA LEU A 130 6.36 -13.29 -8.83
C LEU A 130 7.57 -14.10 -8.31
N GLY A 131 7.35 -15.36 -7.89
CA GLY A 131 8.35 -16.24 -7.29
C GLY A 131 8.63 -15.88 -5.84
N ASN A 132 9.25 -14.73 -5.59
CA ASN A 132 9.44 -14.16 -4.26
C ASN A 132 8.27 -13.25 -3.82
N GLY A 133 7.19 -13.22 -4.60
CA GLY A 133 6.05 -12.35 -4.36
C GLY A 133 4.76 -12.86 -4.97
N ALA A 134 3.67 -12.14 -4.74
CA ALA A 134 2.35 -12.47 -5.26
C ALA A 134 1.54 -11.20 -5.51
N LEU A 135 0.82 -11.15 -6.63
CA LEU A 135 -0.08 -10.05 -6.98
C LEU A 135 -1.54 -10.52 -6.94
N TYR A 136 -2.39 -9.68 -6.37
CA TYR A 136 -3.84 -9.83 -6.36
C TYR A 136 -4.50 -8.53 -6.82
N THR A 137 -5.47 -8.68 -7.69
CA THR A 137 -6.39 -7.64 -8.14
C THR A 137 -7.77 -7.91 -7.55
N TYR A 138 -8.47 -6.87 -7.15
CA TYR A 138 -9.86 -6.98 -6.73
C TYR A 138 -10.53 -5.61 -6.69
N ARG A 139 -11.86 -5.63 -6.68
CA ARG A 139 -12.66 -4.44 -6.43
C ARG A 139 -12.94 -4.30 -4.93
N SER A 140 -12.76 -3.10 -4.40
CA SER A 140 -13.15 -2.72 -3.05
C SER A 140 -13.88 -1.38 -3.10
N GLU A 141 -15.20 -1.43 -2.93
CA GLU A 141 -16.08 -0.25 -3.05
C GLU A 141 -15.94 0.41 -4.44
N LYS A 142 -15.44 1.65 -4.47
CA LYS A 142 -15.19 2.41 -5.69
C LYS A 142 -13.80 2.15 -6.30
N PHE A 143 -12.92 1.47 -5.58
CA PHE A 143 -11.54 1.24 -6.03
C PHE A 143 -11.37 -0.09 -6.73
N ASN A 144 -10.58 -0.08 -7.80
CA ASN A 144 -9.81 -1.22 -8.26
C ASN A 144 -8.48 -1.20 -7.51
N VAL A 145 -8.17 -2.32 -6.87
CA VAL A 145 -7.03 -2.48 -5.98
C VAL A 145 -6.07 -3.47 -6.60
N VAL A 146 -4.78 -3.13 -6.61
CA VAL A 146 -3.68 -4.07 -6.91
C VAL A 146 -2.80 -4.20 -5.68
N ASP A 147 -2.90 -5.36 -5.04
CA ASP A 147 -2.10 -5.75 -3.88
C ASP A 147 -0.93 -6.61 -4.33
N ILE A 148 0.29 -6.13 -4.09
CA ILE A 148 1.53 -6.80 -4.43
C ILE A 148 2.27 -7.11 -3.14
N TYR A 149 2.54 -8.38 -2.90
CA TYR A 149 3.31 -8.83 -1.75
C TYR A 149 4.70 -9.26 -2.19
N ARG A 150 5.72 -8.91 -1.41
CA ARG A 150 7.10 -9.36 -1.56
C ARG A 150 7.56 -10.02 -0.27
N LYS A 151 8.21 -11.17 -0.39
CA LYS A 151 8.91 -11.80 0.72
C LYS A 151 10.03 -10.88 1.21
N SER A 152 10.17 -10.76 2.51
CA SER A 152 11.18 -9.96 3.19
C SER A 152 11.82 -10.77 4.31
N GLU A 153 12.99 -10.38 4.78
CA GLU A 153 13.58 -11.00 5.95
C GLU A 153 12.65 -10.80 7.16
N GLY A 154 12.25 -11.89 7.79
CA GLY A 154 11.36 -11.87 8.95
C GLY A 154 9.90 -11.50 8.67
N GLY A 155 9.46 -11.36 7.41
CA GLY A 155 8.05 -11.01 7.12
C GLY A 155 7.70 -10.86 5.63
N VAL A 156 6.66 -10.07 5.37
CA VAL A 156 6.25 -9.68 4.02
C VAL A 156 6.00 -8.17 3.93
N ILE A 157 6.38 -7.60 2.79
CA ILE A 157 6.04 -6.24 2.41
C ILE A 157 4.81 -6.31 1.50
N ARG A 158 3.82 -5.45 1.72
CA ARG A 158 2.60 -5.34 0.92
C ARG A 158 2.52 -3.94 0.33
N PHE A 159 2.52 -3.84 -0.98
CA PHE A 159 2.17 -2.64 -1.72
C PHE A 159 0.70 -2.71 -2.13
N VAL A 160 -0.08 -1.68 -1.86
CA VAL A 160 -1.50 -1.55 -2.20
C VAL A 160 -1.63 -0.36 -3.13
N ASN A 161 -1.92 -0.62 -4.39
CA ASN A 161 -2.22 0.42 -5.36
C ASN A 161 -3.73 0.59 -5.44
N LEU A 162 -4.20 1.83 -5.33
CA LEU A 162 -5.60 2.19 -5.46
C LEU A 162 -5.77 3.04 -6.70
N ASN A 163 -6.66 2.67 -7.61
CA ASN A 163 -6.95 3.52 -8.74
C ASN A 163 -7.62 4.83 -8.28
N ASN A 164 -7.63 5.85 -9.14
CA ASN A 164 -8.55 6.96 -8.97
C ASN A 164 -9.95 6.58 -9.48
N PRO A 165 -10.96 6.58 -8.61
CA PRO A 165 -12.33 6.21 -9.00
C PRO A 165 -13.00 7.26 -9.89
N ASP A 166 -12.47 8.49 -9.92
CA ASP A 166 -13.04 9.61 -10.67
C ASP A 166 -12.44 9.75 -12.09
N GLU A 167 -11.44 8.91 -12.43
CA GLU A 167 -10.86 8.87 -13.76
C GLU A 167 -11.67 7.97 -14.71
N GLU A 168 -11.86 8.42 -15.95
CA GLU A 168 -12.42 7.60 -17.02
C GLU A 168 -11.39 6.56 -17.52
N ASP A 169 -11.35 5.41 -16.83
CA ASP A 169 -10.53 4.25 -17.17
C ASP A 169 -11.37 2.96 -17.05
N SER A 170 -12.33 2.78 -17.97
CA SER A 170 -13.36 1.73 -17.91
C SER A 170 -12.86 0.30 -17.82
N GLN A 171 -11.59 0.05 -18.19
CA GLN A 171 -10.92 -1.24 -18.10
C GLN A 171 -9.68 -1.22 -17.19
N ASN A 172 -9.46 -0.13 -16.44
CA ASN A 172 -8.26 0.08 -15.63
C ASN A 172 -6.95 -0.03 -16.41
N LYS A 173 -6.95 0.23 -17.72
CA LYS A 173 -5.77 0.08 -18.58
C LYS A 173 -4.67 1.06 -18.21
N LYS A 174 -5.04 2.32 -17.89
CA LYS A 174 -4.06 3.33 -17.49
C LYS A 174 -3.52 3.00 -16.10
N PHE A 175 -4.41 2.60 -15.19
CA PHE A 175 -4.03 2.17 -13.84
C PHE A 175 -3.11 0.95 -13.84
N HIS A 176 -3.44 -0.11 -14.58
CA HIS A 176 -2.62 -1.31 -14.68
C HIS A 176 -1.29 -1.02 -15.39
N ARG A 177 -1.27 -0.17 -16.42
CA ARG A 177 -0.02 0.26 -17.05
C ARG A 177 0.88 1.00 -16.08
N GLU A 178 0.32 1.86 -15.23
CA GLU A 178 1.07 2.57 -14.20
C GLU A 178 1.69 1.59 -13.20
N VAL A 179 0.89 0.66 -12.68
CA VAL A 179 1.35 -0.39 -11.76
C VAL A 179 2.42 -1.28 -12.43
N ASN A 180 2.18 -1.71 -13.67
CA ASN A 180 3.11 -2.55 -14.41
C ASN A 180 4.45 -1.84 -14.60
N THR A 181 4.40 -0.56 -15.00
CA THR A 181 5.63 0.20 -15.22
C THR A 181 6.39 0.43 -13.92
N LEU A 182 5.68 0.82 -12.86
CA LEU A 182 6.31 1.07 -11.57
C LEU A 182 6.94 -0.20 -11.00
N PHE A 183 6.22 -1.31 -10.94
CA PHE A 183 6.71 -2.50 -10.24
C PHE A 183 7.53 -3.43 -11.11
N PHE A 184 7.23 -3.56 -12.40
CA PHE A 184 7.80 -4.61 -13.24
C PHE A 184 8.72 -4.09 -14.35
N ASN A 185 8.70 -2.79 -14.68
CA ASN A 185 9.72 -2.18 -15.55
C ASN A 185 10.81 -1.51 -14.70
N LEU A 186 10.45 -0.50 -13.89
CA LEU A 186 11.42 0.29 -13.11
C LEU A 186 12.04 -0.49 -11.94
N ASN A 187 11.31 -1.46 -11.39
CA ASN A 187 11.71 -2.23 -10.21
C ASN A 187 11.68 -3.74 -10.47
N SER A 188 12.00 -4.15 -11.71
CA SER A 188 12.04 -5.55 -12.14
C SER A 188 12.96 -6.42 -11.28
N ASN A 189 14.04 -5.84 -10.78
CA ASN A 189 15.02 -6.48 -9.90
C ASN A 189 14.48 -6.88 -8.52
N LEU A 190 13.27 -6.46 -8.16
CA LEU A 190 12.65 -6.85 -6.89
C LEU A 190 12.02 -8.25 -6.93
N TRP A 191 11.88 -8.84 -8.11
CA TRP A 191 11.08 -10.06 -8.36
C TRP A 191 11.91 -11.18 -8.96
N ASP A 192 11.59 -12.43 -8.61
CA ASP A 192 12.27 -13.61 -9.16
C ASP A 192 11.69 -14.02 -10.53
N LYS A 193 10.43 -13.66 -10.79
CA LYS A 193 9.71 -13.93 -12.03
C LYS A 193 9.10 -12.64 -12.59
N SER A 194 9.00 -12.57 -13.91
CA SER A 194 8.36 -11.45 -14.61
C SER A 194 6.83 -11.53 -14.56
N ALA A 195 6.18 -10.37 -14.56
CA ALA A 195 4.72 -10.26 -14.59
C ALA A 195 4.18 -10.15 -16.02
N VAL A 196 4.63 -11.03 -16.93
CA VAL A 196 4.31 -10.97 -18.38
C VAL A 196 2.79 -10.96 -18.64
N ASP A 197 2.02 -11.53 -17.72
CA ASP A 197 0.58 -11.70 -17.82
C ASP A 197 -0.25 -10.59 -17.14
N PHE A 198 0.38 -9.56 -16.56
CA PHE A 198 -0.34 -8.46 -15.91
C PHE A 198 -0.71 -7.34 -16.91
N GLN A 199 -1.97 -7.30 -17.34
CA GLN A 199 -2.52 -6.30 -18.28
C GLN A 199 -3.80 -5.64 -17.78
#